data_AF-A0A849ZAN6-F1
#
_entry.id   AF-A0A849ZAN6-F1
#
_cell.length_a   1.000
_cell.length_b   1.000
_cell.length_c   1.000
_cell.angle_alpha   90.00
_cell.angle_beta   90.00
_cell.angle_gamma   90.00
#
_symmetry.space_group_name_H-M   'P 1'
#
loop_
_entity.id
_entity.type
_entity.pdbx_description
1 polymer ?
#
loop_
_entity_poly.entity_id
_entity_poly.type
_entity_poly.pdbx_seq_one_letter_code
_entity_poly.pdbx_strand_id
1 'polypeptide(L)'
;MRPPTIRGDIPGSSLVYGPGGGRIKCSIVCKATFRLMPGKLELAQAQEAIFEGDSYWDDDTGRSLSAATDLTPLKPKIDVLLVGHAFAV
;
A
#
# COMPACT_ATOMS: atom_id res chain seq x y z
N MET A 1 7.49 18.35 11.83
CA MET A 1 8.37 17.16 11.93
C MET A 1 8.69 16.70 10.52
N ARG A 2 9.95 16.42 10.19
CA ARG A 2 10.32 15.85 8.89
C ARG A 2 9.95 14.35 8.88
N PRO A 3 9.33 13.81 7.82
CA PRO A 3 9.06 12.38 7.74
C PRO A 3 10.37 11.59 7.77
N PRO A 4 10.40 10.41 8.42
CA PRO A 4 11.58 9.55 8.39
C PRO A 4 11.88 9.09 6.96
N THR A 5 13.17 8.93 6.65
CA THR A 5 13.58 8.28 5.40
C THR A 5 13.42 6.78 5.56
N ILE A 6 12.64 6.15 4.69
CA ILE A 6 12.43 4.70 4.68
C ILE A 6 13.42 4.05 3.71
N ARG A 7 14.08 2.98 4.14
CA ARG A 7 14.98 2.15 3.34
C ARG A 7 14.66 0.68 3.57
N GLY A 8 14.62 -0.11 2.50
CA GLY A 8 14.37 -1.54 2.55
C GLY A 8 14.25 -2.12 1.15
N ASP A 9 14.11 -3.45 1.08
CA ASP A 9 14.01 -4.20 -0.19
C ASP A 9 12.61 -4.13 -0.81
N ILE A 10 11.64 -3.55 -0.09
CA ILE A 10 10.27 -3.34 -0.55
C ILE A 10 9.90 -1.85 -0.46
N PRO A 11 8.98 -1.37 -1.31
CA PRO A 11 8.48 0.00 -1.25
C PRO A 11 7.91 0.35 0.12
N GLY A 12 8.26 1.53 0.61
CA GLY A 12 7.73 2.06 1.85
C GLY A 12 7.66 3.59 1.86
N SER A 13 6.73 4.11 2.64
CA SER A 13 6.50 5.53 2.85
C SER A 13 6.11 5.79 4.30
N SER A 14 5.85 7.04 4.66
CA SER A 14 5.43 7.42 6.01
C SER A 14 4.37 8.51 5.98
N LEU A 15 3.43 8.42 6.92
CA LEU A 15 2.37 9.40 7.12
C LEU A 15 2.48 10.01 8.51
N VAL A 16 2.74 11.32 8.56
CA VAL A 16 2.73 12.09 9.81
C VAL A 16 1.36 12.75 9.97
N TYR A 17 0.71 12.53 11.10
CA TYR A 17 -0.62 13.08 11.37
C TYR A 17 -0.81 13.46 12.84
N GLY A 18 -1.74 14.39 13.10
CA GLY A 18 -2.09 14.83 14.45
C GLY A 18 -3.53 14.40 14.80
N PRO A 19 -3.75 13.31 15.55
CA PRO A 19 -5.09 12.82 15.87
C PRO A 19 -5.86 13.68 16.90
N GLY A 20 -5.51 14.97 17.03
CA GLY A 20 -6.02 15.88 18.07
C GLY A 20 -5.17 15.88 19.36
N GLY A 21 -5.30 16.94 20.16
CA GLY A 21 -4.64 17.05 21.47
C GLY A 21 -3.13 17.36 21.43
N GLY A 22 -2.63 17.97 20.35
CA GLY A 22 -1.23 18.42 20.23
C GLY A 22 -0.19 17.31 20.07
N ARG A 23 -0.60 16.04 20.01
CA ARG A 23 0.29 14.90 19.76
C ARG A 23 0.45 14.68 18.26
N ILE A 24 1.68 14.41 17.84
CA ILE A 24 2.01 14.03 16.46
C ILE A 24 2.32 12.53 16.47
N LYS A 25 1.77 11.80 15.49
CA LYS A 25 2.06 10.40 15.23
C LYS A 25 2.65 10.26 13.84
N CYS A 26 3.41 9.18 13.64
CA CYS A 26 3.96 8.79 12.36
C CYS A 26 3.65 7.30 12.14
N SER A 27 2.96 6.99 11.05
CA SER A 27 2.78 5.60 10.59
C SER A 27 3.79 5.31 9.49
N ILE A 28 4.41 4.14 9.54
CA ILE A 28 5.23 3.62 8.44
C ILE A 28 4.37 2.67 7.63
N VAL A 29 4.36 2.85 6.32
CA VAL A 29 3.60 2.04 5.38
C VAL A 29 4.58 1.28 4.50
N CYS A 30 4.43 -0.03 4.40
CA CYS A 30 5.22 -0.88 3.51
C CYS A 30 4.26 -1.71 2.66
N LYS A 31 4.59 -1.90 1.39
CA LYS A 31 3.84 -2.76 0.46
C LYS A 31 4.78 -3.78 -0.14
N ALA A 32 4.34 -5.03 -0.18
CA ALA A 32 5.09 -6.12 -0.80
C ALA A 32 4.20 -6.84 -1.82
N THR A 33 4.70 -6.94 -3.04
CA THR A 33 4.09 -7.70 -4.14
C THR A 33 4.72 -9.08 -4.17
N PHE A 34 3.88 -10.11 -4.24
CA PHE A 34 4.31 -11.51 -4.30
C PHE A 34 3.83 -12.16 -5.59
N ARG A 35 4.66 -13.05 -6.15
CA ARG A 35 4.21 -14.04 -7.13
C ARG A 35 3.50 -15.17 -6.40
N LEU A 36 2.23 -15.38 -6.75
CA LEU A 36 1.47 -16.53 -6.29
C LEU A 36 1.92 -17.78 -7.07
N MET A 37 2.47 -18.75 -6.35
CA MET A 37 2.88 -20.06 -6.86
C MET A 37 2.13 -21.15 -6.09
N PRO A 38 1.98 -22.36 -6.63
CA PRO A 38 1.34 -23.46 -5.89
C PRO A 38 2.00 -23.69 -4.53
N GLY A 39 1.24 -23.46 -3.45
CA GLY A 39 1.67 -23.66 -2.06
C GLY A 39 2.69 -22.65 -1.52
N LYS A 40 3.08 -21.61 -2.28
CA LYS A 40 4.07 -20.62 -1.81
C LYS A 40 3.83 -19.22 -2.39
N LEU A 41 4.26 -18.21 -1.63
CA LEU A 41 4.36 -16.82 -2.07
C LEU A 41 5.84 -16.48 -2.19
N GLU A 42 6.28 -16.09 -3.38
CA GLU A 42 7.65 -15.62 -3.61
C GLU A 42 7.63 -14.11 -3.78
N LEU A 43 8.56 -13.39 -3.14
CA LEU A 43 8.66 -11.94 -3.33
C LEU A 43 8.91 -11.65 -4.81
N ALA A 44 8.08 -10.78 -5.40
CA ALA A 44 8.20 -10.46 -6.81
C ALA A 44 9.45 -9.59 -7.07
N GLN A 45 10.11 -9.80 -8.20
CA GLN A 45 11.26 -8.96 -8.58
C GLN A 45 10.85 -7.50 -8.81
N ALA A 46 9.68 -7.30 -9.44
CA ALA A 46 9.05 -5.99 -9.56
C ALA A 46 8.05 -5.81 -8.42
N GLN A 47 8.20 -4.71 -7.68
CA GLN A 47 7.30 -4.33 -6.60
C GLN A 47 6.38 -3.21 -7.08
N GLU A 48 5.11 -3.28 -6.67
CA GLU A 48 4.19 -2.17 -6.89
C GLU A 48 4.53 -1.01 -5.95
N ALA A 49 4.48 0.21 -6.48
CA ALA A 49 4.76 1.41 -5.71
C ALA A 49 3.73 1.63 -4.58
N ILE A 50 4.10 2.47 -3.62
CA ILE A 50 3.14 3.04 -2.67
C ILE A 50 2.30 4.06 -3.41
N PHE A 51 0.97 3.91 -3.37
CA PHE A 51 0.04 4.93 -3.84
C PHE A 51 -0.11 5.99 -2.77
N GLU A 52 0.47 7.17 -2.99
CA GLU A 52 0.36 8.29 -2.04
C GLU A 52 -1.01 8.98 -2.10
N GLY A 53 -1.76 8.77 -3.19
CA GLY A 53 -3.10 9.28 -3.40
C GLY A 53 -3.98 8.30 -4.17
N ASP A 54 -5.27 8.60 -4.23
CA ASP A 54 -6.23 7.83 -5.00
C ASP A 54 -5.92 7.94 -6.50
N SER A 55 -5.98 6.80 -7.20
CA SER A 55 -5.85 6.69 -8.65
C SER A 55 -7.17 6.24 -9.25
N TYR A 56 -7.54 6.84 -10.37
CA TYR A 56 -8.83 6.62 -11.04
C TYR A 56 -8.61 5.98 -12.41
N TRP A 57 -9.62 5.26 -12.92
CA TRP A 57 -9.54 4.70 -14.26
C TRP A 57 -9.51 5.81 -15.32
N ASP A 58 -8.61 5.67 -16.30
CA ASP A 58 -8.36 6.64 -17.36
C ASP A 58 -8.06 8.06 -16.84
N ASP A 59 -7.50 8.15 -15.63
CA ASP A 59 -7.18 9.40 -14.93
C ASP A 59 -8.40 10.35 -14.73
N ASP A 60 -9.62 9.79 -14.71
CA ASP A 60 -10.87 10.54 -14.56
C ASP A 60 -11.46 10.38 -13.15
N THR A 61 -11.47 11.46 -12.37
CA THR A 61 -12.02 11.49 -11.00
C THR A 61 -13.51 11.21 -10.90
N GLY A 62 -14.26 11.29 -12.01
CA GLY A 62 -15.67 10.91 -12.09
C GLY A 62 -15.90 9.40 -12.18
N ARG A 63 -14.83 8.60 -12.35
CA ARG A 63 -14.90 7.15 -12.46
C ARG A 63 -14.56 6.45 -11.16
N SER A 64 -14.65 5.13 -11.15
CA SER A 64 -14.23 4.32 -10.02
C SER A 64 -12.71 4.41 -9.82
N LEU A 65 -12.27 4.14 -8.58
CA LEU A 65 -10.87 3.99 -8.26
C LEU A 65 -10.27 2.77 -8.99
N SER A 66 -9.10 2.95 -9.56
CA SER A 66 -8.21 1.86 -9.99
C SER A 66 -7.34 1.39 -8.82
N ALA A 67 -6.92 2.31 -7.96
CA ALA A 67 -6.25 2.04 -6.68
C ALA A 67 -6.59 3.13 -5.66
N ALA A 68 -6.80 2.75 -4.41
CA ALA A 68 -6.92 3.70 -3.29
C ALA A 68 -5.53 4.02 -2.71
N THR A 69 -5.40 5.15 -2.03
CA THR A 69 -4.18 5.50 -1.30
C THR A 69 -3.81 4.43 -0.26
N ASP A 70 -2.51 4.13 -0.15
CA ASP A 70 -1.96 3.26 0.88
C ASP A 70 -1.73 4.01 2.21
N LEU A 71 -1.73 5.35 2.17
CA LEU A 71 -1.40 6.21 3.32
C LEU A 71 -2.59 6.36 4.27
N THR A 72 -2.80 5.36 5.11
CA THR A 72 -3.80 5.43 6.20
C THR A 72 -3.15 5.73 7.55
N PRO A 73 -3.73 6.61 8.39
CA PRO A 73 -3.26 6.84 9.76
C PRO A 73 -3.22 5.56 10.61
N LEU A 74 -4.21 4.69 10.44
CA LEU A 74 -4.38 3.46 11.22
C LEU A 74 -4.81 2.31 10.31
N LYS A 75 -4.08 1.19 10.41
CA LYS A 75 -4.44 -0.08 9.76
C LYS A 75 -4.38 -1.19 10.82
N PRO A 76 -5.50 -1.53 11.48
CA PRO A 76 -5.50 -2.50 12.57
C PRO A 76 -5.03 -3.90 12.16
N LYS A 77 -5.19 -4.23 10.88
CA LYS A 77 -4.76 -5.47 10.26
C LYS A 77 -4.07 -5.17 8.93
N ILE A 78 -3.38 -6.16 8.38
CA ILE A 78 -2.85 -6.09 7.03
C ILE A 78 -3.96 -6.37 6.01
N ASP A 79 -3.95 -5.63 4.90
CA ASP A 79 -4.81 -5.91 3.75
C ASP A 79 -4.02 -6.74 2.74
N VAL A 80 -4.68 -7.73 2.15
CA VAL A 80 -4.10 -8.58 1.11
C VAL A 80 -4.99 -8.51 -0.11
N LEU A 81 -4.45 -8.00 -1.22
CA LEU A 81 -5.11 -7.99 -2.52
C LEU A 81 -4.52 -9.10 -3.39
N LEU A 82 -5.37 -10.01 -3.86
CA LEU A 82 -5.00 -11.02 -4.84
C LEU A 82 -5.55 -10.59 -6.21
N VAL A 83 -4.66 -10.36 -7.16
CA VAL A 83 -5.02 -10.03 -8.55
C VAL A 83 -4.67 -11.20 -9.46
N GLY A 84 -5.64 -11.64 -10.26
CA GLY A 84 -5.46 -12.70 -11.24
C GLY A 84 -6.70 -13.58 -11.37
N HIS A 85 -6.52 -14.75 -11.97
CA HIS A 85 -7.57 -15.75 -12.15
C HIS A 85 -7.25 -16.98 -11.30
N ALA A 86 -8.26 -17.50 -10.59
CA ALA A 86 -8.18 -18.80 -9.97
C ALA A 86 -8.75 -19.84 -10.93
N PHE A 87 -8.05 -20.96 -11.10
CA PHE A 87 -8.54 -22.12 -11.83
C PHE A 87 -8.73 -23.27 -10.85
N ALA A 88 -9.89 -23.90 -10.88
CA ALA A 88 -10.18 -25.12 -10.14
C ALA A 88 -10.41 -26.26 -11.14
N VAL A 89 -9.87 -27.44 -10.81
CA VAL A 89 -10.06 -28.70 -11.55
C VAL A 89 -11.20 -29.51 -10.98
#